data_AF-A0A9E1P1Y5-F1
#
_entry.id   AF-A0A9E1P1Y5-F1
#
_cell.length_a   1.000
_cell.length_b   1.000
_cell.length_c   1.000
_cell.angle_alpha   90.00
_cell.angle_beta   90.00
_cell.angle_gamma   90.00
#
_symmetry.space_group_name_H-M   'P 1'
#
loop_
_entity.id
_entity.type
_entity.pdbx_description
1 polymer ?
#
loop_
_entity_poly.entity_id
_entity_poly.type
_entity_poly.pdbx_seq_one_letter_code
_entity_poly.pdbx_strand_id
1 'polypeptide(L)'
;MKADNPKQDFSLLGDLTELYVKRWQKNPVGWLCNALGVAYARFAFAWSRGTTQLASPDPRFPPFWHEFQASYYYDSDCAEKLQGRYPEHHTWDGAWYPNNNSELEIWKILAPYIQSTLFPLIEKFSDEKFKPNCPVLHYRAGDVPFDRSVFYRFARYDFYDWCMEQVPERRWLIVTDLKAMMATPAQVAASSRYLDDLRLYLDSKGIETFIMEQRSPFDDLYTMIHAPYLMASIFTSFAYFAGLAKPEGNYVVAHSPKTRVDVPWMCKAPSLPHEEVADYLDTAAVLRQLRGEYQ
;
A
#
# COMPACT_ATOMS: atom_id res chain seq x y z
N MET A 1 29.57 -29.12 -8.70
CA MET A 1 29.35 -27.66 -8.81
C MET A 1 29.45 -27.09 -7.41
N LYS A 2 30.53 -26.36 -7.10
CA LYS A 2 30.66 -25.68 -5.79
C LYS A 2 29.63 -24.55 -5.78
N ALA A 3 28.79 -24.51 -4.76
CA ALA A 3 27.83 -23.41 -4.57
C ALA A 3 28.64 -22.11 -4.45
N ASP A 4 28.39 -21.19 -5.39
CA ASP A 4 29.00 -19.88 -5.40
C ASP A 4 28.65 -19.09 -4.13
N ASN A 5 29.57 -18.19 -3.79
CA ASN A 5 29.75 -17.57 -2.50
C ASN A 5 28.51 -16.80 -1.99
N PRO A 6 27.84 -17.24 -0.90
CA PRO A 6 26.64 -16.59 -0.36
C PRO A 6 26.88 -15.16 0.13
N LYS A 7 28.13 -14.71 0.27
CA LYS A 7 28.46 -13.34 0.71
C LYS A 7 28.20 -12.26 -0.35
N GLN A 8 28.16 -12.59 -1.65
CA GLN A 8 27.96 -11.61 -2.73
C GLN A 8 26.49 -11.17 -2.90
N ASP A 9 25.52 -12.01 -2.52
CA ASP A 9 24.09 -11.67 -2.61
C ASP A 9 23.60 -10.82 -1.43
N PHE A 10 24.19 -11.00 -0.24
CA PHE A 10 23.91 -10.12 0.90
C PHE A 10 24.41 -8.69 0.67
N SER A 11 25.53 -8.50 -0.05
CA SER A 11 25.94 -7.16 -0.48
C SER A 11 24.92 -6.58 -1.46
N LEU A 12 24.43 -7.32 -2.45
CA LEU A 12 23.46 -6.80 -3.42
C LEU A 12 22.12 -6.36 -2.78
N LEU A 13 21.65 -7.08 -1.75
CA LEU A 13 20.41 -6.78 -1.02
C LEU A 13 20.59 -5.72 0.09
N GLY A 14 21.76 -5.71 0.73
CA GLY A 14 22.21 -4.60 1.58
C GLY A 14 22.32 -3.32 0.76
N ASP A 15 22.89 -3.42 -0.44
CA ASP A 15 23.00 -2.35 -1.43
C ASP A 15 21.62 -1.92 -1.91
N LEU A 16 20.65 -2.81 -2.14
CA LEU A 16 19.26 -2.44 -2.50
C LEU A 16 18.53 -1.73 -1.35
N THR A 17 18.66 -2.20 -0.11
CA THR A 17 18.06 -1.53 1.05
C THR A 17 18.75 -0.18 1.29
N GLU A 18 20.07 -0.11 1.13
CA GLU A 18 20.85 1.12 1.18
C GLU A 18 20.55 2.03 -0.02
N LEU A 19 20.23 1.50 -1.20
CA LEU A 19 19.79 2.25 -2.37
C LEU A 19 18.39 2.81 -2.12
N TYR A 20 17.48 2.02 -1.55
CA TYR A 20 16.16 2.48 -1.14
C TYR A 20 16.25 3.51 -0.02
N VAL A 21 17.07 3.30 1.01
CA VAL A 21 17.21 4.27 2.10
C VAL A 21 17.95 5.54 1.65
N LYS A 22 19.05 5.45 0.87
CA LYS A 22 19.76 6.62 0.33
C LYS A 22 18.93 7.39 -0.71
N ARG A 23 18.17 6.70 -1.57
CA ARG A 23 17.34 7.34 -2.60
C ARG A 23 16.06 7.94 -2.00
N TRP A 24 15.59 7.44 -0.85
CA TRP A 24 14.32 7.83 -0.21
C TRP A 24 14.46 8.55 1.13
N GLN A 25 15.67 8.85 1.62
CA GLN A 25 15.93 9.87 2.65
C GLN A 25 15.32 11.24 2.31
N LYS A 26 14.93 11.44 1.05
CA LYS A 26 14.16 12.59 0.60
C LYS A 26 12.64 12.40 0.74
N ASN A 27 12.08 11.21 0.51
CA ASN A 27 10.62 10.99 0.40
C ASN A 27 10.05 10.13 1.57
N PRO A 28 9.44 10.76 2.60
CA PRO A 28 8.98 10.08 3.81
C PRO A 28 7.69 9.25 3.63
N VAL A 29 6.96 9.32 2.51
CA VAL A 29 5.62 8.70 2.43
C VAL A 29 5.67 7.29 1.86
N GLY A 30 6.54 7.02 0.89
CA GLY A 30 6.66 5.70 0.27
C GLY A 30 7.62 4.72 0.95
N TRP A 31 8.52 5.21 1.82
CA TRP A 31 9.58 4.34 2.38
C TRP A 31 9.05 3.32 3.36
N LEU A 32 8.08 3.67 4.22
CA LEU A 32 7.64 2.79 5.30
C LEU A 32 7.12 1.47 4.74
N CYS A 33 6.12 1.49 3.85
CA CYS A 33 5.53 0.27 3.32
C CYS A 33 6.41 -0.44 2.27
N ASN A 34 7.21 0.28 1.48
CA ASN A 34 8.17 -0.37 0.57
C ASN A 34 9.29 -1.06 1.33
N ALA A 35 9.81 -0.43 2.39
CA ALA A 35 10.84 -1.02 3.21
C ALA A 35 10.27 -2.11 4.13
N LEU A 36 8.99 -2.05 4.52
CA LEU A 36 8.31 -3.18 5.14
C LEU A 36 8.20 -4.34 4.16
N GLY A 37 7.70 -4.12 2.93
CA GLY A 37 7.67 -5.14 1.87
C GLY A 37 9.05 -5.75 1.59
N VAL A 38 10.10 -4.93 1.53
CA VAL A 38 11.49 -5.39 1.40
C VAL A 38 11.96 -6.14 2.66
N ALA A 39 11.61 -5.70 3.86
CA ALA A 39 11.97 -6.40 5.09
C ALA A 39 11.32 -7.79 5.15
N TYR A 40 10.01 -7.89 4.91
CA TYR A 40 9.28 -9.16 4.85
C TYR A 40 9.82 -10.08 3.74
N ALA A 41 10.18 -9.53 2.57
CA ALA A 41 10.84 -10.29 1.49
C ALA A 41 12.27 -10.76 1.86
N ARG A 42 13.05 -9.92 2.56
CA ARG A 42 14.40 -10.29 3.06
C ARG A 42 14.31 -11.41 4.08
N PHE A 43 13.26 -11.44 4.90
CA PHE A 43 13.03 -12.48 5.88
C PHE A 43 12.59 -13.80 5.26
N ALA A 44 11.66 -13.76 4.30
CA ALA A 44 11.30 -14.90 3.47
C ALA A 44 12.54 -15.57 2.84
N PHE A 45 13.46 -14.75 2.33
CA PHE A 45 14.71 -15.20 1.74
C PHE A 45 15.71 -15.74 2.78
N ALA A 46 15.93 -15.04 3.89
CA ALA A 46 16.81 -15.50 4.99
C ALA A 46 16.36 -16.85 5.58
N TRP A 47 15.04 -17.06 5.67
CA TRP A 47 14.42 -18.30 6.11
C TRP A 47 14.65 -19.47 5.14
N SER A 48 14.49 -19.26 3.82
CA SER A 48 14.78 -20.29 2.81
C SER A 48 16.22 -20.82 2.83
N ARG A 49 17.12 -20.11 3.54
CA ARG A 49 18.53 -20.46 3.72
C ARG A 49 18.86 -20.93 5.15
N GLY A 50 17.87 -21.10 6.03
CA GLY A 50 18.05 -21.61 7.39
C GLY A 50 18.65 -20.58 8.38
N THR A 51 18.46 -19.28 8.13
CA THR A 51 18.95 -18.21 9.01
C THR A 51 17.79 -17.43 9.62
N THR A 52 17.83 -17.19 10.94
CA THR A 52 16.77 -16.49 11.69
C THR A 52 17.10 -15.04 12.03
N GLN A 53 18.34 -14.59 11.80
CA GLN A 53 18.77 -13.22 12.09
C GLN A 53 18.90 -12.41 10.81
N LEU A 54 18.24 -11.25 10.76
CA LEU A 54 18.66 -10.21 9.83
C LEU A 54 20.07 -9.76 10.19
N ALA A 55 20.84 -9.35 9.18
CA ALA A 55 22.07 -8.61 9.41
C ALA A 55 21.83 -7.45 10.39
N SER A 56 22.80 -7.17 11.26
CA SER A 56 22.68 -6.13 12.29
C SER A 56 22.19 -4.81 11.68
N PRO A 57 21.33 -4.07 12.41
CA PRO A 57 20.78 -2.81 11.93
C PRO A 57 21.89 -1.84 11.51
N ASP A 58 21.77 -1.25 10.32
CA ASP A 58 22.62 -0.14 9.96
C ASP A 58 22.32 1.05 10.89
N PRO A 59 23.31 1.63 11.58
CA PRO A 59 23.09 2.74 12.50
C PRO A 59 22.54 4.01 11.82
N ARG A 60 22.52 4.06 10.48
CA ARG A 60 21.91 5.15 9.70
C ARG A 60 20.39 5.02 9.58
N PHE A 61 19.79 3.90 10.00
CA PHE A 61 18.35 3.74 9.91
C PHE A 61 17.61 4.56 10.98
N PRO A 62 16.41 5.07 10.67
CA PRO A 62 15.53 5.68 11.67
C PRO A 62 15.24 4.75 12.87
N PRO A 63 14.97 5.27 14.08
CA PRO A 63 14.64 4.47 15.27
C PRO A 63 13.56 3.41 15.05
N PHE A 64 12.56 3.71 14.23
CA PHE A 64 11.52 2.77 13.83
C PHE A 64 12.10 1.45 13.28
N TRP A 65 13.15 1.49 12.46
CA TRP A 65 13.75 0.29 11.88
C TRP A 65 14.48 -0.57 12.89
N HIS A 66 15.20 0.07 13.80
CA HIS A 66 15.90 -0.63 14.87
C HIS A 66 14.91 -1.40 15.73
N GLU A 67 13.79 -0.76 16.09
CA GLU A 67 12.74 -1.40 16.85
C GLU A 67 11.98 -2.45 16.05
N PHE A 68 11.65 -2.18 14.79
CA PHE A 68 11.03 -3.16 13.91
C PHE A 68 11.89 -4.43 13.81
N GLN A 69 13.19 -4.30 13.55
CA GLN A 69 14.09 -5.45 13.49
C GLN A 69 14.24 -6.18 14.82
N ALA A 70 14.18 -5.47 15.95
CA ALA A 70 14.29 -6.07 17.28
C ALA A 70 12.99 -6.76 17.74
N SER A 71 11.84 -6.25 17.31
CA SER A 71 10.51 -6.76 17.69
C SER A 71 9.99 -7.85 16.75
N TYR A 72 10.59 -8.00 15.56
CA TYR A 72 10.11 -8.95 14.57
C TYR A 72 10.59 -10.38 14.86
N TYR A 73 9.64 -11.30 15.11
CA TYR A 73 9.90 -12.70 15.40
C TYR A 73 8.90 -13.60 14.65
N TYR A 74 9.39 -14.70 14.09
CA TYR A 74 8.57 -15.84 13.67
C TYR A 74 8.78 -16.98 14.65
N ASP A 75 7.70 -17.57 15.14
CA ASP A 75 7.78 -18.86 15.80
C ASP A 75 8.07 -19.98 14.78
N SER A 76 8.41 -21.16 15.29
CA SER A 76 8.68 -22.35 14.48
C SER A 76 7.47 -22.78 13.62
N ASP A 77 6.25 -22.46 14.05
CA ASP A 77 5.01 -22.83 13.36
C ASP A 77 4.78 -21.99 12.10
N CYS A 78 5.00 -20.67 12.16
CA CYS A 78 5.04 -19.80 10.98
C CYS A 78 6.05 -20.31 9.96
N ALA A 79 7.24 -20.64 10.48
CA ALA A 79 8.39 -21.05 9.72
C ALA A 79 8.12 -22.37 8.94
N GLU A 80 7.50 -23.35 9.60
CA GLU A 80 7.08 -24.62 9.00
C GLU A 80 6.01 -24.40 7.93
N LYS A 81 4.98 -23.57 8.21
CA LYS A 81 3.92 -23.24 7.24
C LYS A 81 4.46 -22.58 5.97
N LEU A 82 5.52 -21.80 6.12
CA LEU A 82 6.21 -21.12 5.02
C LEU A 82 7.09 -22.09 4.21
N GLN A 83 7.83 -22.98 4.86
CA GLN A 83 8.80 -23.88 4.22
C GLN A 83 8.20 -24.80 3.15
N GLY A 84 6.93 -25.19 3.29
CA GLY A 84 6.22 -26.01 2.29
C GLY A 84 5.62 -25.22 1.11
N ARG A 85 5.70 -23.88 1.12
CA ARG A 85 4.99 -23.01 0.16
C ARG A 85 5.89 -22.09 -0.65
N TYR A 86 7.20 -22.05 -0.37
CA TYR A 86 8.19 -21.33 -1.17
C TYR A 86 8.65 -22.16 -2.37
N PRO A 87 8.46 -21.69 -3.62
CA PRO A 87 9.15 -22.28 -4.76
C PRO A 87 10.62 -21.83 -4.75
N GLU A 88 11.56 -22.74 -5.02
CA GLU A 88 13.00 -22.51 -4.90
C GLU A 88 13.59 -21.40 -5.80
N HIS A 89 12.80 -20.71 -6.62
CA HIS A 89 13.29 -19.84 -7.71
C HIS A 89 12.56 -18.52 -7.92
N HIS A 90 11.73 -18.03 -6.98
CA HIS A 90 11.17 -16.69 -7.11
C HIS A 90 12.01 -15.66 -6.36
N THR A 91 12.64 -14.75 -7.11
CA THR A 91 13.06 -13.46 -6.56
C THR A 91 11.77 -12.74 -6.15
N TRP A 92 11.47 -12.76 -4.84
CA TRP A 92 10.51 -11.84 -4.25
C TRP A 92 11.10 -10.43 -4.36
N ASP A 93 11.10 -9.88 -5.57
CA ASP A 93 11.54 -8.51 -5.85
C ASP A 93 10.47 -7.55 -5.31
N GLY A 94 10.38 -7.46 -3.98
CA GLY A 94 9.58 -6.45 -3.29
C GLY A 94 8.08 -6.47 -3.59
N ALA A 95 7.50 -7.62 -3.96
CA ALA A 95 6.06 -7.73 -4.23
C ALA A 95 5.26 -7.59 -2.92
N TRP A 96 4.87 -6.36 -2.59
CA TRP A 96 3.97 -6.02 -1.48
C TRP A 96 2.50 -6.41 -1.76
N TYR A 97 2.27 -7.35 -2.68
CA TYR A 97 0.94 -7.80 -3.09
C TYR A 97 0.99 -9.19 -3.75
N PRO A 98 -0.10 -9.98 -3.68
CA PRO A 98 -0.12 -11.32 -4.24
C PRO A 98 -0.43 -11.31 -5.74
N ASN A 99 0.44 -11.93 -6.54
CA ASN A 99 0.25 -12.17 -7.97
C ASN A 99 -0.39 -13.53 -8.27
N ASN A 100 -0.30 -14.48 -7.33
CA ASN A 100 -0.80 -15.85 -7.45
C ASN A 100 -1.29 -16.39 -6.11
N ASN A 101 -1.91 -17.58 -6.12
CA ASN A 101 -2.54 -18.15 -4.93
C ASN A 101 -1.51 -18.52 -3.87
N SER A 102 -0.30 -18.95 -4.28
CA SER A 102 0.78 -19.25 -3.35
C SER A 102 1.26 -18.01 -2.60
N GLU A 103 1.41 -16.88 -3.29
CA GLU A 103 1.74 -15.59 -2.68
C GLU A 103 0.62 -15.09 -1.75
N LEU A 104 -0.64 -15.26 -2.15
CA LEU A 104 -1.79 -14.93 -1.28
C LEU A 104 -1.77 -15.75 0.01
N GLU A 105 -1.51 -17.05 -0.09
CA GLU A 105 -1.40 -17.94 1.06
C GLU A 105 -0.22 -17.58 1.98
N ILE A 106 0.90 -17.13 1.42
CA ILE A 106 2.02 -16.58 2.19
C ILE A 106 1.55 -15.34 2.97
N TRP A 107 0.88 -14.39 2.32
CA TRP A 107 0.39 -13.18 2.99
C TRP A 107 -0.63 -13.48 4.10
N LYS A 108 -1.48 -14.50 3.94
CA LYS A 108 -2.38 -14.97 5.01
C LYS A 108 -1.61 -15.53 6.21
N ILE A 109 -0.53 -16.28 5.98
CA ILE A 109 0.35 -16.77 7.06
C ILE A 109 1.04 -15.60 7.75
N LEU A 110 1.50 -14.60 6.99
CA LEU A 110 2.24 -13.45 7.51
C LEU A 110 1.36 -12.42 8.23
N ALA A 111 0.07 -12.31 7.89
CA ALA A 111 -0.81 -11.26 8.40
C ALA A 111 -0.84 -11.17 9.94
N PRO A 112 -1.01 -12.25 10.72
CA PRO A 112 -0.98 -12.16 12.20
C PRO A 112 0.35 -11.66 12.76
N TYR A 113 1.47 -12.02 12.12
CA TYR A 113 2.81 -11.57 12.53
C TYR A 113 3.00 -10.10 12.19
N ILE A 114 2.52 -9.65 11.02
CA ILE A 114 2.48 -8.23 10.66
C ILE A 114 1.67 -7.46 11.70
N GLN A 115 0.46 -7.90 12.01
CA GLN A 115 -0.41 -7.22 12.98
C GLN A 115 0.23 -7.12 14.37
N SER A 116 0.86 -8.18 14.87
CA SER A 116 1.47 -8.21 16.21
C SER A 116 2.80 -7.48 16.33
N THR A 117 3.48 -7.19 15.21
CA THR A 117 4.80 -6.54 15.20
C THR A 117 4.75 -5.11 14.68
N LEU A 118 4.15 -4.92 13.50
CA LEU A 118 4.09 -3.64 12.83
C LEU A 118 3.13 -2.68 13.52
N PHE A 119 1.90 -3.12 13.85
CA PHE A 119 0.88 -2.19 14.32
C PHE A 119 1.20 -1.55 15.67
N PRO A 120 1.77 -2.27 16.66
CA PRO A 120 2.25 -1.63 17.88
C PRO A 120 3.32 -0.56 17.62
N LEU A 121 4.17 -0.76 16.61
CA LEU A 121 5.16 0.24 16.22
C LEU A 121 4.51 1.41 15.51
N ILE A 122 3.55 1.20 14.61
CA ILE A 122 2.77 2.29 14.02
C ILE A 122 2.08 3.11 15.11
N GLU A 123 1.48 2.46 16.11
CA GLU A 123 0.88 3.14 17.26
C GLU A 123 1.92 3.87 18.11
N LYS A 124 3.12 3.34 18.29
CA LYS A 124 4.18 4.00 19.06
C LYS A 124 4.69 5.26 18.35
N PHE A 125 4.83 5.22 17.03
CA PHE A 125 5.41 6.27 16.21
C PHE A 125 4.37 7.23 15.59
N SER A 126 3.08 7.01 15.84
CA SER A 126 2.00 7.95 15.49
C SER A 126 1.83 8.99 16.60
N ASP A 127 1.84 10.26 16.21
CA ASP A 127 1.74 11.40 17.12
C ASP A 127 0.29 11.70 17.49
N GLU A 128 -0.62 11.69 16.51
CA GLU A 128 -2.00 12.17 16.69
C GLU A 128 -3.04 11.07 16.90
N LYS A 129 -2.69 9.79 16.65
CA LYS A 129 -3.50 8.59 16.95
C LYS A 129 -5.00 8.72 16.68
N PHE A 130 -5.35 9.26 15.52
CA PHE A 130 -6.75 9.46 15.17
C PHE A 130 -7.43 8.15 14.76
N LYS A 131 -8.51 7.78 15.48
CA LYS A 131 -9.34 6.61 15.19
C LYS A 131 -10.68 7.05 14.60
N PRO A 132 -10.90 6.92 13.29
CA PRO A 132 -12.15 7.34 12.69
C PRO A 132 -13.28 6.38 13.06
N ASN A 133 -14.47 6.92 13.31
CA ASN A 133 -15.70 6.15 13.53
C ASN A 133 -16.51 5.98 12.23
N CYS A 134 -15.90 6.27 11.08
CA CYS A 134 -16.51 6.26 9.77
C CYS A 134 -15.57 5.60 8.74
N PRO A 135 -16.10 5.14 7.59
CA PRO A 135 -15.29 4.61 6.51
C PRO A 135 -14.18 5.58 6.06
N VAL A 136 -13.02 5.02 5.75
CA VAL A 136 -11.88 5.76 5.20
C VAL A 136 -11.71 5.46 3.73
N LEU A 137 -11.69 6.49 2.90
CA LEU A 137 -11.20 6.44 1.53
C LEU A 137 -9.75 6.92 1.48
N HIS A 138 -8.81 6.02 1.25
CA HIS A 138 -7.45 6.36 0.90
C HIS A 138 -7.40 6.79 -0.58
N TYR A 139 -7.28 8.10 -0.80
CA TYR A 139 -7.22 8.72 -2.11
C TYR A 139 -5.79 9.11 -2.44
N ARG A 140 -5.13 8.35 -3.31
CA ARG A 140 -3.77 8.65 -3.77
C ARG A 140 -3.82 9.32 -5.13
N ALA A 141 -3.19 10.50 -5.27
CA ALA A 141 -3.18 11.20 -6.56
C ALA A 141 -1.92 12.04 -6.84
N GLY A 142 -1.11 12.44 -5.85
CA GLY A 142 0.00 13.40 -6.03
C GLY A 142 0.94 13.10 -7.22
N ASP A 143 1.77 12.07 -7.12
CA ASP A 143 2.76 11.66 -8.14
C ASP A 143 2.34 10.40 -8.92
N VAL A 144 1.64 9.52 -8.23
CA VAL A 144 1.25 8.16 -8.60
C VAL A 144 0.58 8.01 -9.99
N PRO A 145 -0.53 8.71 -10.34
CA PRO A 145 -1.18 8.49 -11.64
C PRO A 145 -0.32 8.99 -12.82
N PHE A 146 0.60 9.93 -12.57
CA PHE A 146 1.43 10.56 -13.60
C PHE A 146 2.65 9.73 -14.00
N ASP A 147 3.11 8.83 -13.12
CA ASP A 147 4.21 7.92 -13.43
C ASP A 147 3.80 6.76 -14.37
N ARG A 148 2.49 6.60 -14.60
CA ARG A 148 1.87 5.57 -15.45
C ARG A 148 2.26 4.13 -15.09
N SER A 149 2.62 3.89 -13.83
CA SER A 149 2.78 2.55 -13.28
C SER A 149 1.47 1.81 -13.35
N VAL A 150 1.48 0.59 -13.87
CA VAL A 150 0.31 -0.29 -13.95
C VAL A 150 -0.49 -0.46 -12.66
N PHE A 151 0.11 -0.22 -11.48
CA PHE A 151 -0.56 -0.27 -10.18
C PHE A 151 -1.33 1.01 -9.83
N TYR A 152 -1.10 2.09 -10.57
CA TYR A 152 -1.43 3.46 -10.21
C TYR A 152 -2.51 4.06 -11.12
N ARG A 153 -3.52 3.25 -11.41
CA ARG A 153 -4.70 3.65 -12.18
C ARG A 153 -5.75 4.26 -11.26
N PHE A 154 -6.32 5.40 -11.65
CA PHE A 154 -7.44 5.99 -10.92
C PHE A 154 -8.66 5.06 -10.96
N ALA A 155 -9.36 4.94 -9.84
CA ALA A 155 -10.70 4.37 -9.84
C ALA A 155 -11.67 5.23 -10.66
N ARG A 156 -12.52 4.58 -11.46
CA ARG A 156 -13.67 5.24 -12.11
C ARG A 156 -14.80 5.45 -11.10
N TYR A 157 -15.81 6.24 -11.48
CA TYR A 157 -16.88 6.63 -10.54
C TYR A 157 -17.81 5.47 -10.15
N ASP A 158 -17.93 4.48 -11.03
CA ASP A 158 -18.60 3.21 -10.77
C ASP A 158 -17.99 2.43 -9.58
N PHE A 159 -16.69 2.56 -9.30
CA PHE A 159 -16.08 2.03 -8.07
C PHE A 159 -16.70 2.66 -6.82
N TYR A 160 -16.89 3.98 -6.81
CA TYR A 160 -17.47 4.65 -5.64
C TYR A 160 -18.95 4.34 -5.50
N ASP A 161 -19.69 4.20 -6.62
CA ASP A 161 -21.05 3.65 -6.62
C ASP A 161 -21.07 2.27 -5.94
N TRP A 162 -20.19 1.36 -6.36
CA TRP A 162 -20.07 0.04 -5.74
C TRP A 162 -19.70 0.13 -4.24
N CYS A 163 -18.77 1.01 -3.85
CA CYS A 163 -18.43 1.22 -2.45
C CYS A 163 -19.65 1.67 -1.62
N MET A 164 -20.51 2.53 -2.16
CA MET A 164 -21.74 2.97 -1.48
C MET A 164 -22.78 1.86 -1.33
N GLU A 165 -22.75 0.82 -2.17
CA GLU A 165 -23.60 -0.36 -2.02
C GLU A 165 -23.10 -1.27 -0.88
N GLN A 166 -21.79 -1.33 -0.66
CA GLN A 166 -21.18 -2.19 0.36
C GLN A 166 -21.07 -1.51 1.73
N VAL A 167 -20.92 -0.18 1.74
CA VAL A 167 -20.63 0.61 2.94
C VAL A 167 -21.86 1.45 3.28
N PRO A 168 -22.65 1.06 4.29
CA PRO A 168 -23.94 1.71 4.57
C PRO A 168 -23.79 3.14 5.13
N GLU A 169 -22.64 3.49 5.69
CA GLU A 169 -22.38 4.79 6.28
C GLU A 169 -22.29 5.89 5.21
N ARG A 170 -23.01 7.00 5.46
CA ARG A 170 -23.09 8.16 4.55
C ARG A 170 -22.12 9.29 4.89
N ARG A 171 -21.14 9.02 5.75
CA ARG A 171 -20.09 9.97 6.14
C ARG A 171 -18.74 9.30 5.92
N TRP A 172 -17.90 9.81 5.04
CA TRP A 172 -16.60 9.21 4.72
C TRP A 172 -15.46 10.17 5.04
N LEU A 173 -14.36 9.62 5.56
CA LEU A 173 -13.09 10.33 5.69
C LEU A 173 -12.21 10.05 4.48
N ILE A 174 -11.78 11.08 3.77
CA ILE A 174 -10.81 10.97 2.69
C ILE A 174 -9.42 11.27 3.25
N VAL A 175 -8.56 10.26 3.30
CA VAL A 175 -7.14 10.39 3.61
C VAL A 175 -6.38 10.53 2.30
N THR A 176 -5.68 11.64 2.11
CA THR A 176 -5.05 11.96 0.82
C THR A 176 -3.64 12.50 0.97
N ASP A 177 -2.77 12.09 0.05
CA ASP A 177 -1.45 12.69 -0.18
C ASP A 177 -1.42 13.34 -1.57
N LEU A 178 -1.96 14.56 -1.62
CA LEU A 178 -1.91 15.41 -2.82
C LEU A 178 -0.53 16.04 -3.02
N LYS A 179 0.22 16.27 -1.93
CA LYS A 179 1.49 16.99 -1.90
C LYS A 179 2.66 16.02 -1.73
N ALA A 180 2.55 14.86 -2.38
CA ALA A 180 3.60 13.85 -2.37
C ALA A 180 4.93 14.50 -2.78
N MET A 181 6.03 14.10 -2.13
CA MET A 181 7.29 14.81 -2.26
C MET A 181 7.83 14.93 -3.70
N MET A 182 7.41 14.00 -4.57
CA MET A 182 7.80 13.95 -5.99
C MET A 182 6.81 14.66 -6.92
N ALA A 183 5.68 15.16 -6.42
CA ALA A 183 4.66 15.82 -7.21
C ALA A 183 5.11 17.24 -7.61
N THR A 184 5.02 17.54 -8.89
CA THR A 184 5.21 18.90 -9.41
C THR A 184 3.98 19.77 -9.09
N PRO A 185 4.10 21.11 -9.07
CA PRO A 185 2.95 21.99 -8.85
C PRO A 185 1.77 21.75 -9.80
N ALA A 186 2.05 21.38 -11.05
CA ALA A 186 1.01 21.06 -12.04
C ALA A 186 0.27 19.76 -11.68
N GLN A 187 1.00 18.74 -11.22
CA GLN A 187 0.42 17.47 -10.76
C GLN A 187 -0.43 17.67 -9.51
N VAL A 188 0.06 18.43 -8.52
CA VAL A 188 -0.72 18.79 -7.33
C VAL A 188 -2.02 19.49 -7.73
N ALA A 189 -1.95 20.47 -8.64
CA ALA A 189 -3.13 21.21 -9.10
C ALA A 189 -4.15 20.31 -9.83
N ALA A 190 -3.67 19.39 -10.68
CA ALA A 190 -4.53 18.42 -11.34
C ALA A 190 -5.18 17.46 -10.33
N SER A 191 -4.41 16.93 -9.38
CA SER A 191 -4.89 16.03 -8.34
C SER A 191 -5.88 16.67 -7.37
N SER A 192 -5.71 17.96 -7.04
CA SER A 192 -6.72 18.72 -6.30
C SER A 192 -8.04 18.81 -7.06
N ARG A 193 -8.00 19.08 -8.37
CA ARG A 193 -9.22 19.12 -9.21
C ARG A 193 -9.93 17.77 -9.27
N TYR A 194 -9.17 16.67 -9.36
CA TYR A 194 -9.75 15.33 -9.33
C TYR A 194 -10.41 15.00 -8.00
N LEU A 195 -9.79 15.41 -6.88
CA LEU A 195 -10.39 15.23 -5.56
C LEU A 195 -11.65 16.09 -5.38
N ASP A 196 -11.62 17.35 -5.82
CA ASP A 196 -12.79 18.24 -5.74
C ASP A 196 -13.96 17.70 -6.56
N ASP A 197 -13.70 17.19 -7.77
CA ASP A 197 -14.74 16.55 -8.59
C ASP A 197 -15.35 15.32 -7.91
N LEU A 198 -14.48 14.47 -7.34
CA LEU A 198 -14.93 13.29 -6.59
C LEU A 198 -15.81 13.69 -5.39
N ARG A 199 -15.44 14.76 -4.67
CA ARG A 199 -16.23 15.24 -3.54
C ARG A 199 -17.60 15.75 -3.97
N LEU A 200 -17.67 16.50 -5.08
CA LEU A 200 -18.94 16.95 -5.65
C LEU A 200 -19.81 15.76 -6.06
N TYR A 201 -19.21 14.74 -6.67
CA TYR A 201 -19.91 13.52 -7.03
C TYR A 201 -20.43 12.76 -5.80
N LEU A 202 -19.60 12.56 -4.77
CA LEU A 202 -20.01 11.90 -3.52
C LEU A 202 -21.11 12.69 -2.78
N ASP A 203 -21.01 14.01 -2.73
CA ASP A 203 -22.04 14.89 -2.16
C ASP A 203 -23.37 14.77 -2.92
N SER A 204 -23.33 14.73 -4.27
CA SER A 204 -24.51 14.50 -5.10
C SER A 204 -25.20 13.15 -4.85
N LYS A 205 -24.48 12.19 -4.26
CA LYS A 205 -24.95 10.86 -3.86
C LYS A 205 -25.33 10.79 -2.37
N GLY A 206 -25.33 11.93 -1.68
CA GLY A 206 -25.65 12.05 -0.26
C GLY A 206 -24.57 11.54 0.69
N ILE A 207 -23.31 11.50 0.24
CA ILE A 207 -22.16 11.14 1.08
C ILE A 207 -21.47 12.42 1.56
N GLU A 208 -21.51 12.67 2.86
CA GLU A 208 -20.72 13.73 3.49
C GLU A 208 -19.24 13.33 3.52
N THR A 209 -18.34 14.20 3.06
CA THR A 209 -16.91 13.92 2.99
C THR A 209 -16.08 14.88 3.85
N PHE A 210 -15.14 14.31 4.61
CA PHE A 210 -14.12 15.05 5.37
C PHE A 210 -12.76 14.79 4.74
N ILE A 211 -11.94 15.83 4.56
CA ILE A 211 -10.58 15.65 4.06
C ILE A 211 -9.61 15.68 5.24
N MET A 212 -8.78 14.65 5.32
CA MET A 212 -7.54 14.67 6.08
C MET A 212 -6.38 14.74 5.07
N GLU A 213 -5.80 15.93 4.93
CA GLU A 213 -4.49 16.04 4.27
C GLU A 213 -3.47 15.26 5.11
N GLN A 214 -2.52 14.62 4.42
CA GLN A 214 -1.45 13.87 5.06
C GLN A 214 -0.79 14.67 6.20
N ARG A 215 -0.70 14.02 7.37
CA ARG A 215 0.00 14.55 8.53
C ARG A 215 1.40 13.95 8.62
N SER A 216 1.43 12.63 8.81
CA SER A 216 2.62 11.82 8.76
C SER A 216 2.27 10.44 8.21
N PRO A 217 3.24 9.72 7.62
CA PRO A 217 3.01 8.35 7.16
C PRO A 217 2.53 7.40 8.27
N PHE A 218 2.99 7.63 9.52
CA PHE A 218 2.56 6.82 10.67
C PHE A 218 1.12 7.14 11.08
N ASP A 219 0.73 8.42 11.13
CA ASP A 219 -0.63 8.83 11.47
C ASP A 219 -1.64 8.41 10.42
N ASP A 220 -1.30 8.56 9.14
CA ASP A 220 -2.16 8.14 8.03
C ASP A 220 -2.38 6.62 8.08
N LEU A 221 -1.31 5.85 8.30
CA LEU A 221 -1.39 4.39 8.42
C LEU A 221 -2.16 3.96 9.67
N TYR A 222 -1.96 4.64 10.81
CA TYR A 222 -2.73 4.42 12.03
C TYR A 222 -4.23 4.65 11.79
N THR A 223 -4.59 5.78 11.19
CA THR A 223 -5.99 6.10 10.84
C THR A 223 -6.59 5.04 9.93
N MET A 224 -5.87 4.59 8.90
CA MET A 224 -6.35 3.54 8.01
C MET A 224 -6.48 2.18 8.72
N ILE A 225 -5.54 1.79 9.57
CA ILE A 225 -5.58 0.54 10.36
C ILE A 225 -6.81 0.51 11.28
N HIS A 226 -7.19 1.65 11.86
CA HIS A 226 -8.30 1.73 12.82
C HIS A 226 -9.66 2.06 12.21
N ALA A 227 -9.75 2.32 10.91
CA ALA A 227 -11.03 2.56 10.25
C ALA A 227 -11.99 1.35 10.31
N PRO A 228 -13.32 1.54 10.47
CA PRO A 228 -14.28 0.43 10.37
C PRO A 228 -14.28 -0.21 8.98
N TYR A 229 -14.16 0.60 7.93
CA TYR A 229 -14.01 0.19 6.53
C TYR A 229 -12.87 0.98 5.89
N LEU A 230 -12.09 0.31 5.04
CA LEU A 230 -11.05 0.93 4.23
C LEU A 230 -11.37 0.75 2.75
N MET A 231 -11.48 1.86 2.03
CA MET A 231 -11.60 1.94 0.58
C MET A 231 -10.32 2.56 0.04
N ALA A 232 -9.77 2.05 -1.05
CA ALA A 232 -8.61 2.64 -1.69
C ALA A 232 -8.87 2.87 -3.18
N SER A 233 -8.78 4.13 -3.62
CA SER A 233 -9.01 4.49 -5.03
C SER A 233 -7.89 4.02 -5.95
N ILE A 234 -6.74 3.66 -5.38
CA ILE A 234 -5.57 3.12 -6.08
C ILE A 234 -4.93 2.05 -5.20
N PHE A 235 -4.41 1.01 -5.83
CA PHE A 235 -3.66 -0.03 -5.15
C PHE A 235 -2.27 0.48 -4.72
N THR A 236 -2.09 0.63 -3.41
CA THR A 236 -0.84 1.13 -2.79
C THR A 236 -0.39 0.19 -1.68
N SER A 237 0.91 0.13 -1.42
CA SER A 237 1.45 -0.65 -0.31
C SER A 237 0.87 -0.18 1.04
N PHE A 238 0.62 1.12 1.20
CA PHE A 238 -0.08 1.72 2.34
C PHE A 238 -1.47 1.10 2.58
N ALA A 239 -2.33 1.14 1.56
CA ALA A 239 -3.66 0.56 1.64
C ALA A 239 -3.60 -0.96 1.85
N TYR A 240 -2.63 -1.64 1.22
CA TYR A 240 -2.47 -3.09 1.37
C TYR A 240 -2.16 -3.50 2.82
N PHE A 241 -1.13 -2.90 3.43
CA PHE A 241 -0.76 -3.23 4.82
C PHE A 241 -1.84 -2.83 5.82
N ALA A 242 -2.52 -1.70 5.62
CA ALA A 242 -3.68 -1.33 6.43
C ALA A 242 -4.86 -2.32 6.24
N GLY A 243 -5.03 -2.82 5.02
CA GLY A 243 -6.01 -3.83 4.66
C GLY A 243 -5.81 -5.16 5.39
N LEU A 244 -4.56 -5.55 5.65
CA LEU A 244 -4.26 -6.75 6.46
C LEU A 244 -4.79 -6.65 7.90
N ALA A 245 -5.10 -5.44 8.40
CA ALA A 245 -5.73 -5.24 9.70
C ALA A 245 -7.24 -5.54 9.71
N LYS A 246 -7.86 -5.64 8.54
CA LYS A 246 -9.31 -5.62 8.42
C LYS A 246 -9.90 -7.02 8.50
N PRO A 247 -11.07 -7.17 9.12
CA PRO A 247 -11.93 -8.32 8.87
C PRO A 247 -12.18 -8.49 7.37
N GLU A 248 -12.44 -9.73 6.95
CA GLU A 248 -12.84 -10.03 5.58
C GLU A 248 -14.08 -9.19 5.19
N GLY A 249 -14.04 -8.59 4.00
CA GLY A 249 -15.09 -7.67 3.51
C GLY A 249 -14.95 -6.20 3.93
N ASN A 250 -14.07 -5.87 4.90
CA ASN A 250 -13.91 -4.48 5.39
C ASN A 250 -12.76 -3.71 4.73
N TYR A 251 -12.13 -4.27 3.70
CA TYR A 251 -11.16 -3.61 2.85
C TYR A 251 -11.51 -3.82 1.38
N VAL A 252 -11.53 -2.73 0.62
CA VAL A 252 -11.81 -2.72 -0.82
C VAL A 252 -10.85 -1.77 -1.52
N VAL A 253 -10.45 -2.11 -2.74
CA VAL A 253 -9.48 -1.34 -3.51
C VAL A 253 -9.80 -1.43 -4.99
N ALA A 254 -9.63 -0.33 -5.72
CA ALA A 254 -9.78 -0.35 -7.17
C ALA A 254 -8.68 -1.20 -7.80
N HIS A 255 -9.07 -2.08 -8.72
CA HIS A 255 -8.20 -3.14 -9.22
C HIS A 255 -7.19 -2.62 -10.24
N SER A 256 -5.96 -3.13 -10.15
CA SER A 256 -4.97 -3.07 -11.22
C SER A 256 -4.96 -4.42 -11.96
N PRO A 257 -4.95 -4.45 -13.30
CA PRO A 257 -5.01 -5.68 -14.10
C PRO A 257 -3.98 -6.77 -13.77
N LYS A 258 -2.97 -6.47 -12.95
CA LYS A 258 -1.90 -7.40 -12.60
C LYS A 258 -2.20 -8.39 -11.49
N THR A 259 -3.19 -8.17 -10.61
CA THR A 259 -3.53 -9.22 -9.63
C THR A 259 -4.34 -10.31 -10.33
N ARG A 260 -3.70 -11.47 -10.53
CA ARG A 260 -4.30 -12.64 -11.22
C ARG A 260 -5.08 -13.54 -10.27
N VAL A 261 -5.30 -13.10 -9.03
CA VAL A 261 -5.96 -13.87 -7.98
C VAL A 261 -6.98 -13.05 -7.24
N ASP A 262 -8.04 -13.73 -6.83
CA ASP A 262 -9.09 -13.17 -5.99
C ASP A 262 -8.58 -13.15 -4.56
N VAL A 263 -8.18 -11.95 -4.15
CA VAL A 263 -7.78 -11.69 -2.78
C VAL A 263 -9.05 -11.37 -2.00
N PRO A 264 -9.40 -12.11 -0.92
CA PRO A 264 -10.67 -11.94 -0.21
C PRO A 264 -10.93 -10.53 0.31
N TRP A 265 -9.86 -9.76 0.50
CA TRP A 265 -9.89 -8.36 0.92
C TRP A 265 -9.63 -7.36 -0.21
N MET A 266 -9.78 -7.76 -1.48
CA MET A 266 -9.69 -6.88 -2.64
C MET A 266 -10.91 -7.05 -3.53
N CYS A 267 -11.58 -5.95 -3.83
CA CYS A 267 -12.63 -5.93 -4.83
C CYS A 267 -12.03 -5.78 -6.24
N LYS A 268 -12.64 -6.44 -7.24
CA LYS A 268 -12.37 -6.16 -8.65
C LYS A 268 -13.23 -4.98 -9.09
N ALA A 269 -12.80 -3.77 -8.75
CA ALA A 269 -13.51 -2.57 -9.23
C ALA A 269 -12.83 -1.95 -10.45
N PRO A 270 -13.61 -1.29 -11.34
CA PRO A 270 -13.08 -0.69 -12.57
C PRO A 270 -12.08 0.45 -12.28
N SER A 271 -10.97 0.45 -13.02
CA SER A 271 -9.98 1.52 -12.99
C SER A 271 -9.78 2.09 -14.40
N LEU A 272 -9.38 3.36 -14.48
CA LEU A 272 -9.08 4.07 -15.71
C LEU A 272 -7.71 3.61 -16.25
N PRO A 273 -7.66 2.91 -17.39
CA PRO A 273 -6.41 2.45 -17.98
C PRO A 273 -5.54 3.62 -18.44
N HIS A 274 -4.22 3.54 -18.22
CA HIS A 274 -3.28 4.60 -18.62
C HIS A 274 -3.27 4.82 -20.14
N GLU A 275 -3.52 3.76 -20.90
CA GLU A 275 -3.62 3.76 -22.35
C GLU A 275 -4.83 4.58 -22.88
N GLU A 276 -5.85 4.81 -22.06
CA GLU A 276 -6.99 5.68 -22.41
C GLU A 276 -6.72 7.16 -22.09
N VAL A 277 -5.70 7.46 -21.28
CA VAL A 277 -5.38 8.82 -20.83
C VAL A 277 -4.21 9.37 -21.64
N ALA A 278 -4.49 10.27 -22.59
CA ALA A 278 -3.46 10.94 -23.38
C ALA A 278 -2.55 11.82 -22.51
N ASP A 279 -3.14 12.64 -21.64
CA ASP A 279 -2.45 13.53 -20.71
C ASP A 279 -3.21 13.63 -19.38
N TYR A 280 -2.54 13.31 -18.27
CA TYR A 280 -3.07 13.45 -16.92
C TYR A 280 -3.11 14.91 -16.43
N LEU A 281 -2.59 15.86 -17.19
CA LEU A 281 -2.75 17.29 -16.89
C LEU A 281 -3.97 17.90 -17.60
N ASP A 282 -4.55 17.21 -18.60
CA ASP A 282 -5.86 17.58 -19.14
C ASP A 282 -6.97 17.10 -18.19
N THR A 283 -7.19 17.90 -17.15
CA THR A 283 -8.16 17.55 -16.11
C THR A 283 -9.56 17.39 -16.67
N ALA A 284 -9.94 18.12 -17.71
CA ALA A 284 -11.29 18.04 -18.28
C ALA A 284 -11.50 16.70 -19.01
N ALA A 285 -10.52 16.26 -19.81
CA ALA A 285 -10.59 14.96 -20.48
C ALA A 285 -10.59 13.80 -19.48
N VAL A 286 -9.69 13.83 -18.50
CA VAL A 286 -9.60 12.77 -17.47
C VAL A 286 -10.88 12.68 -16.66
N LEU A 287 -11.46 13.81 -16.23
CA LEU A 287 -12.71 13.80 -15.46
C LEU A 287 -13.88 13.18 -16.24
N ARG A 288 -14.02 13.46 -17.55
CA ARG A 288 -15.02 12.79 -18.40
C ARG A 288 -14.83 11.27 -18.40
N GLN A 289 -13.60 10.82 -18.54
CA GLN A 289 -13.28 9.39 -18.52
C GLN A 289 -13.54 8.73 -17.16
N LEU A 290 -13.21 9.41 -16.06
CA LEU A 290 -13.49 8.92 -14.70
C LEU A 290 -15.00 8.76 -14.45
N ARG A 291 -15.82 9.64 -15.03
CA ARG A 291 -17.28 9.59 -14.97
C ARG A 291 -17.91 8.59 -15.95
N GLY A 292 -17.14 8.00 -16.86
CA GLY A 292 -17.66 7.13 -17.92
C GLY A 292 -18.36 7.86 -19.07
N GLU A 293 -18.13 9.17 -19.21
CA GLU A 293 -18.65 10.00 -20.31
C GLU A 293 -17.75 9.83 -21.55
N TYR A 294 -17.90 8.73 -22.28
CA TYR A 294 -17.20 8.51 -23.54
C TYR A 294 -17.79 9.39 -24.64
N GLN A 295 -16.92 10.09 -25.39
CA GLN A 295 -17.24 10.71 -26.68
C GLN A 295 -16.87 9.77 -27.82
#